data_AF-A0AA42QFA4-F1
#
_entry.id   AF-A0AA42QFA4-F1
#
_cell.length_a   1.000
_cell.length_b   1.000
_cell.length_c   1.000
_cell.angle_alpha   90.00
_cell.angle_beta   90.00
_cell.angle_gamma   90.00
#
_symmetry.space_group_name_H-M   'P 1'
#
loop_
_entity.id
_entity.type
_entity.pdbx_description
1 polymer ?
#
loop_
_entity_poly.entity_id
_entity_poly.type
_entity_poly.pdbx_seq_one_letter_code
_entity_poly.pdbx_strand_id
1 'polypeptide(L)' 'MPDQADRQYMHECEARHWLRLGYSSEAMVDELREKITAKRGSAAAERLIEEMRRQWKRRSEWLT' A
#
# COMPACT_ATOMS: atom_id res chain seq x y z
N MET A 1 10.29 22.32 -0.18
CA MET A 1 8.95 21.70 -0.22
C MET A 1 9.17 20.24 -0.60
N PRO A 2 8.80 19.24 0.22
CA PRO A 2 8.83 17.86 -0.23
C PRO A 2 7.82 17.77 -1.37
N ASP A 3 8.38 17.62 -2.57
CA ASP A 3 7.67 17.57 -3.84
C ASP A 3 6.66 16.42 -3.79
N GLN A 4 5.57 16.52 -4.56
CA GLN A 4 4.54 15.48 -4.60
C GLN A 4 5.13 14.09 -4.91
N ALA A 5 6.27 14.04 -5.60
CA ALA A 5 7.07 12.85 -5.83
C ALA A 5 7.62 12.19 -4.54
N ASP A 6 7.98 12.96 -3.51
CA ASP A 6 8.53 12.43 -2.25
C ASP A 6 7.45 11.66 -1.47
N ARG A 7 6.23 12.22 -1.42
CA ARG A 7 5.08 11.54 -0.79
C ARG A 7 4.72 10.24 -1.51
N GLN A 8 4.79 10.25 -2.85
CA GLN A 8 4.51 9.07 -3.65
C GLN A 8 5.57 7.97 -3.44
N TYR A 9 6.85 8.36 -3.38
CA TYR A 9 7.95 7.45 -3.05
C TYR A 9 7.80 6.84 -1.64
N MET A 10 7.38 7.64 -0.65
CA MET A 10 7.08 7.12 0.69
C MET A 10 5.94 6.10 0.67
N HIS A 11 4.86 6.35 -0.07
CA HIS A 11 3.75 5.41 -0.20
C HIS A 11 4.16 4.12 -0.92
N GLU A 12 4.99 4.19 -1.95
CA GLU A 12 5.52 3.00 -2.62
C GLU A 12 6.43 2.17 -1.71
N CYS A 13 7.29 2.81 -0.92
CA CYS A 13 8.11 2.14 0.08
C CYS A 13 7.26 1.46 1.16
N GLU A 14 6.23 2.15 1.65
CA GLU A 14 5.30 1.62 2.66
C GLU A 14 4.53 0.41 2.07
N ALA A 15 4.01 0.51 0.85
CA ALA A 15 3.36 -0.58 0.15
C ALA A 15 4.27 -1.81 -0.05
N ARG A 16 5.52 -1.61 -0.47
CA ARG A 16 6.51 -2.71 -0.63
C ARG A 16 6.87 -3.34 0.71
N HIS A 17 6.96 -2.55 1.77
CA HIS A 17 7.23 -3.04 3.12
C HIS A 17 6.12 -3.99 3.58
N TRP A 18 4.85 -3.59 3.42
CA TRP A 18 3.70 -4.43 3.74
C TRP A 18 3.66 -5.72 2.91
N LEU A 19 3.89 -5.63 1.59
CA LEU A 19 3.99 -6.81 0.73
C LEU A 19 5.11 -7.76 1.17
N ARG A 20 6.26 -7.24 1.61
CA ARG A 20 7.38 -8.06 2.11
C ARG A 20 7.08 -8.70 3.47
N LEU A 21 6.24 -8.07 4.29
CA LEU A 21 5.74 -8.64 5.54
C LEU A 21 4.67 -9.72 5.34
N GLY A 22 4.24 -9.98 4.10
CA GLY A 22 3.21 -10.98 3.79
C GLY A 22 1.78 -10.43 3.78
N TYR A 23 1.61 -9.10 3.79
CA TYR A 23 0.31 -8.45 3.58
C TYR A 23 -0.04 -8.46 2.08
N SER A 24 -0.19 -9.65 1.53
CA SER A 24 -0.46 -9.95 0.13
C SER A 24 -1.69 -10.84 0.01
N SER A 25 -2.69 -10.65 0.87
CA SER A 25 -3.96 -11.37 0.83
C SER A 25 -5.06 -10.39 1.15
N GLU A 26 -6.23 -10.60 0.56
CA GLU A 26 -7.34 -9.65 0.68
C GLU A 26 -7.73 -9.40 2.15
N ALA A 27 -7.73 -10.45 2.98
CA ALA A 27 -7.95 -10.36 4.41
C ALA A 27 -6.88 -9.51 5.16
N MET A 28 -5.61 -9.65 4.78
CA MET A 28 -4.52 -8.87 5.39
C MET A 28 -4.57 -7.40 4.95
N VAL A 29 -4.97 -7.15 3.70
CA VAL A 29 -5.13 -5.79 3.16
C VAL A 29 -6.31 -5.09 3.84
N ASP A 30 -7.39 -5.81 4.16
CA ASP A 30 -8.52 -5.26 4.90
C ASP A 30 -8.13 -4.93 6.35
N GLU A 31 -7.39 -5.79 7.05
CA GLU A 31 -6.85 -5.47 8.38
C GLU A 31 -5.92 -4.23 8.35
N LEU A 32 -5.09 -4.13 7.31
CA LEU A 32 -4.23 -2.96 7.09
C LEU A 32 -5.06 -1.70 6.87
N ARG A 33 -6.15 -1.81 6.10
CA ARG A 33 -7.10 -0.71 5.85
C ARG A 33 -7.63 -0.16 7.16
N GLU A 34 -8.11 -1.02 8.04
CA GLU A 34 -8.68 -0.62 9.32
C GLU A 34 -7.62 0.06 10.20
N LYS A 35 -6.42 -0.53 10.29
CA LYS A 35 -5.29 0.06 11.04
C LYS A 35 -4.90 1.44 10.55
N ILE A 36 -4.80 1.63 9.23
CA ILE A 36 -4.42 2.92 8.64
C ILE A 36 -5.58 3.91 8.75
N THR A 37 -6.82 3.46 8.60
CA THR A 37 -8.02 4.29 8.77
C THR A 37 -8.10 4.84 10.19
N ALA A 38 -7.84 4.01 11.20
CA ALA A 38 -7.81 4.43 12.60
C ALA A 38 -6.68 5.44 12.90
N LYS A 39 -5.53 5.34 12.23
CA LYS A 39 -4.37 6.23 12.47
C LYS A 39 -4.36 7.52 11.65
N ARG A 40 -4.71 7.44 10.37
CA ARG A 40 -4.50 8.50 9.36
C ARG A 40 -5.78 8.86 8.59
N GLY A 41 -6.89 8.17 8.85
CA GLY A 41 -8.18 8.37 8.19
C GLY A 41 -8.36 7.55 6.91
N SER A 42 -9.62 7.36 6.50
CA SER A 42 -10.01 6.47 5.40
C SER A 42 -9.35 6.86 4.07
N ALA A 43 -9.25 8.16 3.77
CA ALA A 43 -8.66 8.65 2.54
C ALA A 43 -7.16 8.29 2.40
N ALA A 44 -6.42 8.23 3.51
CA ALA A 44 -5.02 7.82 3.50
C ALA A 44 -4.88 6.30 3.34
N ALA A 45 -5.78 5.53 3.97
CA ALA A 45 -5.83 4.08 3.85
C ALA A 45 -6.15 3.63 2.42
N GLU A 46 -7.13 4.24 1.78
CA GLU A 46 -7.53 3.91 0.41
C GLU A 46 -6.40 4.18 -0.59
N ARG A 47 -5.69 5.32 -0.46
CA ARG A 47 -4.52 5.62 -1.30
C ARG A 47 -3.40 4.58 -1.14
N LEU A 48 -3.10 4.17 0.09
CA LEU A 48 -2.06 3.17 0.34
C LEU A 48 -2.45 1.80 -0.24
N ILE A 49 -3.72 1.41 -0.12
CA ILE A 49 -4.22 0.14 -0.64
C ILE A 49 -4.25 0.12 -2.17
N GLU A 50 -4.64 1.23 -2.81
CA GLU A 50 -4.58 1.34 -4.26
C GLU A 50 -3.15 1.16 -4.77
N GLU A 51 -2.17 1.80 -4.12
CA GLU A 51 -0.75 1.63 -4.45
C GLU A 51 -0.24 0.22 -4.19
N MET A 52 -0.63 -0.42 -3.07
CA MET A 52 -0.34 -1.83 -2.83
C MET A 52 -0.92 -2.74 -3.91
N ARG A 53 -2.15 -2.49 -4.35
CA ARG A 53 -2.82 -3.28 -5.40
C ARG A 53 -2.13 -3.10 -6.76
N ARG A 54 -1.69 -1.87 -7.10
CA ARG A 54 -0.89 -1.61 -8.31
C ARG A 54 0.45 -2.34 -8.28
N GLN A 55 1.18 -2.28 -7.16
CA GLN A 55 2.44 -2.98 -6.98
C GLN A 55 2.26 -4.50 -7.04
N TRP A 56 1.16 -5.02 -6.48
CA TRP A 56 0.85 -6.44 -6.53
C TRP A 56 0.48 -6.89 -7.94
N LYS A 57 -0.38 -6.17 -8.67
CA LYS A 57 -0.70 -6.48 -10.07
C LYS A 57 0.57 -6.52 -10.93
N ARG A 58 1.44 -5.52 -10.79
CA ARG A 58 2.78 -5.52 -11.40
C ARG A 58 3.61 -6.73 -10.97
N ARG A 59 3.60 -7.13 -9.71
CA ARG A 59 4.37 -8.30 -9.24
C ARG A 59 3.82 -9.62 -9.80
N SER A 60 2.50 -9.77 -9.89
CA SER A 60 1.85 -10.95 -10.49
C SER A 60 2.18 -11.09 -11.98
N GLU A 61 2.34 -9.97 -12.70
CA GLU A 61 2.79 -9.97 -14.10
C GLU A 61 4.23 -10.51 -14.29
N TRP A 62 5.07 -10.47 -13.26
CA TRP A 62 6.47 -10.95 -13.30
C TRP A 62 6.63 -12.38 -12.73
N LEU A 63 5.59 -12.89 -12.07
CA LEU A 63 5.52 -14.24 -11.50
C LEU A 63 4.79 -15.23 -12.42
N THR A 64 4.38 -14.78 -13.61
CA THR A 64 3.88 -15.61 -14.72
C THR A 64 5.00 -15.80 -15.74
#